data_AF-A0A7Y9ZNU8-F1
#
_entry.id   AF-A0A7Y9ZNU8-F1
#
_cell.length_a   1.000
_cell.length_b   1.000
_cell.length_c   1.000
_cell.angle_alpha   90.00
_cell.angle_beta   90.00
_cell.angle_gamma   90.00
#
_symmetry.space_group_name_H-M   'P 1'
#
loop_
_entity.id
_entity.type
_entity.pdbx_description
1 polymer ?
#
loop_
_entity_poly.entity_id
_entity_poly.type
_entity_poly.pdbx_seq_one_letter_code
_entity_poly.pdbx_strand_id
1 'polypeptide(L)'
;MAERCWDLDALNADYQAFLERFRAQLPRYRSGRLAPDEALVTRIELFHEWRKFPFRDPGLPLELLPARWCGHDAHQLFKEASELLLPAAERAIDSITGTRREEPVQMSASTI
;
A
#
# COMPACT_ATOMS: atom_id res chain seq x y z
N MET A 1 -22.34 -0.60 -21.08
CA MET A 1 -22.43 0.88 -21.13
C MET A 1 -21.28 1.56 -20.39
N ALA A 2 -20.84 1.07 -19.22
CA ALA A 2 -19.68 1.61 -18.49
C ALA A 2 -18.33 1.50 -19.23
N GLU A 3 -18.06 0.38 -19.91
CA GLU A 3 -16.85 0.18 -20.77
C GLU A 3 -16.70 1.23 -21.88
N ARG A 4 -17.78 1.93 -22.25
CA ARG A 4 -17.72 2.98 -23.28
C ARG A 4 -17.23 4.32 -22.74
N CYS A 5 -17.20 4.48 -21.42
CA CYS A 5 -16.74 5.69 -20.74
C CYS A 5 -15.41 5.48 -20.01
N TRP A 6 -15.05 4.23 -19.69
CA TRP A 6 -13.80 3.85 -19.04
C TRP A 6 -13.18 2.63 -19.72
N ASP A 7 -11.87 2.69 -19.98
CA ASP A 7 -11.09 1.54 -20.42
C ASP A 7 -10.77 0.65 -19.21
N LEU A 8 -11.77 -0.17 -18.83
CA LEU A 8 -11.68 -1.06 -17.67
C LEU A 8 -10.69 -2.21 -17.91
N ASP A 9 -10.52 -2.67 -19.16
CA ASP A 9 -9.57 -3.72 -19.47
C ASP A 9 -8.13 -3.25 -19.28
N ALA A 10 -7.79 -2.05 -19.77
CA ALA A 10 -6.47 -1.46 -19.54
C ALA A 10 -6.22 -1.21 -18.05
N LEU A 11 -7.22 -0.70 -17.32
CA LEU A 11 -7.10 -0.51 -15.87
C LEU A 11 -6.90 -1.85 -15.13
N ASN A 12 -7.60 -2.91 -15.55
CA ASN A 12 -7.43 -4.23 -14.96
C ASN A 12 -6.04 -4.82 -15.25
N ALA A 13 -5.50 -4.60 -16.44
CA ALA A 13 -4.12 -4.99 -16.79
C ALA A 13 -3.09 -4.26 -15.91
N ASP A 14 -3.30 -2.97 -15.64
CA ASP A 14 -2.44 -2.22 -14.72
C ASP A 14 -2.51 -2.74 -13.29
N TYR A 15 -3.71 -3.13 -12.82
CA TYR A 15 -3.85 -3.80 -11.52
C TYR A 15 -3.11 -5.14 -11.48
N GLN A 16 -3.16 -5.93 -12.55
CA GLN A 16 -2.42 -7.20 -12.66
C GLN A 16 -0.91 -6.97 -12.59
N ALA A 17 -0.38 -6.01 -13.34
CA ALA A 17 1.04 -5.66 -13.31
C ALA A 17 1.51 -5.20 -11.92
N PHE A 18 0.68 -4.39 -11.24
CA PHE A 18 0.92 -3.99 -9.85
C PHE A 18 0.98 -5.20 -8.92
N LEU A 19 -0.01 -6.10 -9.03
CA LEU A 19 -0.06 -7.32 -8.23
C LEU A 19 1.16 -8.20 -8.44
N GLU A 20 1.56 -8.46 -9.68
CA GLU A 20 2.72 -9.29 -10.00
C GLU A 20 4.00 -8.74 -9.37
N ARG A 21 4.25 -7.43 -9.53
CA ARG A 21 5.45 -6.77 -8.99
C ARG A 21 5.52 -6.88 -7.47
N PHE A 22 4.46 -6.49 -6.76
CA PHE A 22 4.52 -6.37 -5.31
C PHE A 22 4.23 -7.69 -4.58
N ARG A 23 3.47 -8.62 -5.17
CA ARG A 23 3.25 -9.96 -4.59
C ARG A 23 4.55 -10.76 -4.54
N ALA A 24 5.42 -10.61 -5.53
CA ALA A 24 6.75 -11.23 -5.53
C ALA A 24 7.63 -10.74 -4.37
N GLN A 25 7.47 -9.49 -3.94
CA GLN A 25 8.24 -8.89 -2.84
C GLN A 25 7.61 -9.10 -1.46
N LEU A 26 6.32 -9.43 -1.40
CA LEU A 26 5.57 -9.56 -0.16
C LEU A 26 6.20 -10.49 0.89
N PRO A 27 6.80 -11.65 0.54
CA PRO A 27 7.53 -12.47 1.51
C PRO A 27 8.70 -11.73 2.20
N ARG A 28 9.39 -10.84 1.47
CA ARG A 28 10.46 -10.02 2.05
C ARG A 28 9.88 -9.03 3.05
N TYR A 29 8.78 -8.37 2.71
CA TYR A 29 8.11 -7.41 3.62
C TYR A 29 7.62 -8.10 4.89
N ARG A 30 6.97 -9.26 4.75
CA ARG A 30 6.49 -10.11 5.86
C ARG A 30 7.61 -10.58 6.78
N SER A 31 8.84 -10.69 6.29
CA SER A 31 9.97 -11.07 7.14
C SER A 31 10.32 -10.01 8.19
N GLY A 32 9.89 -8.75 7.99
CA GLY A 32 10.20 -7.63 8.89
C GLY A 32 11.68 -7.24 8.95
N ARG A 33 12.52 -7.82 8.07
CA ARG A 33 13.99 -7.69 8.09
C ARG A 33 14.54 -6.69 7.07
N LEU A 34 13.70 -5.92 6.40
CA LEU A 34 14.18 -4.86 5.51
C LEU A 34 14.94 -3.80 6.33
N ALA A 35 16.06 -3.33 5.78
CA ALA A 35 16.75 -2.18 6.34
C ALA A 35 15.81 -0.96 6.34
N PRO A 36 15.86 -0.06 7.34
CA PRO A 36 14.98 1.10 7.41
C PRO A 36 14.93 1.90 6.11
N ASP A 37 16.08 2.24 5.54
CA ASP A 37 16.20 3.07 4.34
C ASP A 37 15.56 2.39 3.13
N GLU A 38 15.79 1.07 2.98
CA GLU A 38 15.18 0.24 1.95
C GLU A 38 13.65 0.19 2.11
N ALA A 39 13.16 0.04 3.34
CA ALA A 39 11.73 0.03 3.62
C ALA A 39 11.07 1.37 3.28
N LEU A 40 11.74 2.50 3.57
CA LEU A 40 11.26 3.83 3.20
C LEU A 40 11.17 4.01 1.69
N VAL A 41 12.23 3.69 0.95
CA VAL A 41 12.25 3.78 -0.53
C VAL A 41 11.16 2.89 -1.12
N THR A 42 11.09 1.62 -0.69
CA THR A 42 10.09 0.67 -1.15
C THR A 42 8.67 1.17 -0.89
N ARG A 43 8.43 1.76 0.29
CA ARG A 43 7.13 2.30 0.65
C ARG A 43 6.75 3.52 -0.19
N ILE A 44 7.71 4.37 -0.54
CA ILE A 44 7.49 5.51 -1.45
C ILE A 44 7.14 5.00 -2.85
N GLU A 45 7.87 4.00 -3.36
CA GLU A 45 7.58 3.38 -4.66
C GLU A 45 6.19 2.74 -4.70
N LEU A 46 5.81 2.00 -3.65
CA LEU A 46 4.49 1.42 -3.50
C LEU A 46 3.38 2.48 -3.63
N PHE A 47 3.52 3.60 -2.92
CA PHE A 47 2.58 4.73 -3.01
C PHE A 47 2.65 5.46 -4.35
N HIS A 48 3.82 5.51 -4.98
CA HIS A 48 3.98 6.11 -6.30
C HIS A 48 3.24 5.32 -7.38
N GLU A 49 3.29 4.00 -7.34
CA GLU A 49 2.51 3.18 -8.25
C GLU A 49 1.02 3.23 -7.91
N TRP A 50 0.66 3.11 -6.62
CA TRP A 50 -0.74 3.09 -6.19
C TRP A 50 -1.50 4.39 -6.52
N ARG A 51 -0.85 5.56 -6.43
CA ARG A 51 -1.54 6.86 -6.65
C ARG A 51 -2.16 7.00 -8.04
N LYS A 52 -1.74 6.18 -9.02
CA LYS A 52 -2.25 6.21 -10.40
C LYS A 52 -3.68 5.66 -10.49
N PHE A 53 -4.10 4.80 -9.56
CA PHE A 53 -5.39 4.09 -9.63
C PHE A 53 -6.60 4.93 -9.22
N PRO A 54 -6.62 5.65 -8.07
CA PRO A 54 -7.84 6.34 -7.62
C PRO A 54 -8.38 7.39 -8.59
N PHE A 55 -7.55 7.94 -9.47
CA PHE A 55 -7.97 8.90 -10.49
C PHE A 55 -8.52 8.25 -11.77
N ARG A 56 -8.27 6.95 -11.96
CA ARG A 56 -8.68 6.16 -13.13
C ARG A 56 -9.79 5.18 -12.80
N ASP A 57 -9.86 4.72 -11.55
CA ASP A 57 -10.86 3.77 -11.07
C ASP A 57 -12.20 4.49 -10.81
N PRO A 58 -13.26 4.16 -11.55
CA PRO A 58 -14.56 4.79 -11.39
C PRO A 58 -15.35 4.33 -10.15
N GLY A 59 -14.87 3.34 -9.39
CA GLY A 59 -15.57 2.85 -8.19
C GLY A 59 -16.92 2.21 -8.48
N LEU A 60 -17.06 1.53 -9.63
CA LEU A 60 -18.32 0.92 -10.07
C LEU A 60 -18.73 -0.28 -9.19
N PRO A 61 -20.04 -0.56 -9.07
CA PRO A 61 -20.54 -1.81 -8.49
C PRO A 61 -19.96 -3.05 -9.19
N LEU A 62 -19.80 -4.15 -8.44
CA LEU A 62 -19.19 -5.40 -8.92
C LEU A 62 -19.86 -5.97 -10.18
N GLU A 63 -21.17 -5.79 -10.32
CA GLU A 63 -21.99 -6.25 -11.46
C GLU A 63 -21.61 -5.58 -12.79
N LEU A 64 -20.91 -4.43 -12.73
CA LEU A 64 -20.47 -3.67 -13.90
C LEU A 64 -18.97 -3.82 -14.18
N LEU A 65 -18.26 -4.64 -13.39
CA LEU A 65 -16.84 -4.87 -13.55
C LEU A 65 -16.57 -6.14 -14.38
N PRO A 66 -15.40 -6.22 -15.04
CA PRO A 66 -14.96 -7.44 -15.72
C PRO A 66 -14.93 -8.65 -14.78
N ALA A 67 -15.23 -9.84 -15.30
CA ALA A 67 -15.31 -11.08 -14.51
C ALA A 67 -14.04 -11.46 -13.73
N ARG A 68 -12.87 -10.93 -14.11
CA ARG A 68 -11.57 -11.15 -13.46
C ARG A 68 -10.97 -9.83 -12.98
N TRP A 69 -11.79 -8.99 -12.36
CA TRP A 69 -11.36 -7.70 -11.84
C TRP A 69 -10.36 -7.85 -10.69
N CYS A 70 -9.17 -7.28 -10.86
CA CYS A 70 -8.06 -7.37 -9.92
C CYS A 70 -7.99 -6.17 -8.94
N GLY A 71 -8.85 -5.16 -9.08
CA GLY A 71 -8.76 -3.94 -8.27
C GLY A 71 -8.92 -4.18 -6.76
N HIS A 72 -9.78 -5.13 -6.36
CA HIS A 72 -9.92 -5.49 -4.94
C HIS A 72 -8.64 -6.13 -4.39
N ASP A 73 -8.10 -7.12 -5.09
CA ASP A 73 -6.87 -7.81 -4.68
C ASP A 73 -5.68 -6.84 -4.64
N ALA A 74 -5.58 -5.94 -5.63
CA ALA A 74 -4.55 -4.91 -5.67
C ALA A 74 -4.65 -3.98 -4.45
N HIS A 75 -5.87 -3.59 -4.07
CA HIS A 75 -6.11 -2.77 -2.88
C HIS A 75 -5.71 -3.47 -1.58
N GLN A 76 -6.08 -4.75 -1.42
CA GLN A 76 -5.68 -5.54 -0.25
C GLN A 76 -4.17 -5.67 -0.15
N LEU A 77 -3.51 -5.98 -1.28
CA LEU A 77 -2.06 -6.08 -1.32
C LEU A 77 -1.39 -4.75 -0.98
N PHE A 78 -1.91 -3.63 -1.50
CA PHE A 78 -1.39 -2.30 -1.18
C PHE A 78 -1.48 -2.01 0.33
N LYS A 79 -2.64 -2.27 0.94
CA LYS A 79 -2.81 -2.08 2.39
C LYS A 79 -1.83 -2.93 3.18
N GLU A 80 -1.77 -4.23 2.90
CA GLU A 80 -0.89 -5.16 3.60
C GLU A 80 0.59 -4.72 3.47
N ALA A 81 1.05 -4.46 2.25
CA ALA A 81 2.43 -4.04 2.02
C ALA A 81 2.75 -2.69 2.70
N SER A 82 1.82 -1.73 2.65
CA SER A 82 1.97 -0.42 3.30
C SER A 82 2.10 -0.53 4.82
N GLU A 83 1.30 -1.41 5.44
CA GLU A 83 1.33 -1.68 6.89
C GLU A 83 2.61 -2.39 7.30
N LEU A 84 3.03 -3.42 6.55
CA LEU A 84 4.27 -4.15 6.82
C LEU A 84 5.53 -3.28 6.72
N LEU A 85 5.55 -2.34 5.77
CA LEU A 85 6.70 -1.46 5.54
C LEU A 85 6.77 -0.28 6.52
N LEU A 86 5.63 0.14 7.09
CA LEU A 86 5.53 1.36 7.88
C LEU A 86 6.53 1.42 9.06
N PRO A 87 6.67 0.39 9.92
CA PRO A 87 7.52 0.51 11.10
C PRO A 87 9.00 0.72 10.76
N ALA A 88 9.50 0.10 9.69
CA ALA A 88 10.88 0.27 9.25
C ALA A 88 11.09 1.61 8.52
N ALA A 89 10.12 2.04 7.71
CA ALA A 89 10.15 3.34 7.06
C ALA A 89 10.14 4.50 8.06
N GLU A 90 9.36 4.40 9.15
CA GLU A 90 9.35 5.40 10.22
C GLU A 90 10.71 5.52 10.91
N ARG A 91 11.41 4.39 11.16
CA ARG A 91 12.77 4.44 11.72
C ARG A 91 13.76 5.16 10.80
N ALA A 92 13.61 5.01 9.48
CA ALA A 92 14.44 5.74 8.52
C ALA A 92 14.14 7.24 8.58
N ILE A 93 12.86 7.62 8.63
CA ILE A 93 12.45 9.02 8.77
C ILE A 93 13.04 9.62 10.05
N ASP A 94 12.83 8.97 11.21
CA ASP A 94 13.38 9.40 12.50
C ASP A 94 14.90 9.60 12.44
N SER A 95 15.61 8.69 11.75
CA SER A 95 17.06 8.80 11.55
C SER A 95 17.47 9.97 10.65
N ILE A 96 16.69 10.27 9.60
CA ILE A 96 16.97 11.35 8.63
C ILE A 96 16.66 12.72 9.23
N THR A 97 15.54 12.85 9.95
CA THR A 97 15.07 14.12 10.50
C THR A 97 15.64 14.42 11.88
N GLY A 98 16.27 13.43 12.54
CA GLY A 98 16.78 13.55 13.90
C GLY A 98 15.68 13.65 14.96
N THR A 99 14.40 13.40 14.61
CA THR A 99 13.32 13.31 15.59
C THR A 99 13.39 11.99 16.31
N ARG A 100 13.60 12.04 17.63
CA ARG A 100 13.28 10.92 18.52
C ARG A 100 11.79 11.00 18.81
N ARG A 101 10.98 10.05 18.35
CA ARG A 101 9.60 9.95 18.85
C ARG A 101 9.63 9.69 20.35
N GLU A 102 9.01 10.58 21.11
CA GLU A 102 8.66 10.29 22.50
C GLU A 102 7.56 9.22 22.48
N GLU A 103 7.82 8.07 23.10
CA GLU A 103 6.81 7.03 23.28
C GLU A 103 5.62 7.63 24.04
N PRO A 104 4.36 7.30 23.67
CA PRO A 104 3.21 7.81 24.39
C PRO A 104 3.32 7.38 25.85
N VAL A 105 3.39 8.37 26.75
CA VAL A 105 3.38 8.12 28.19
C VAL A 105 2.15 7.27 28.50
N GLN A 106 2.36 6.05 28.97
CA GLN A 106 1.29 5.29 29.57
C GLN A 106 0.86 6.09 30.80
N MET A 107 -0.24 6.83 30.68
CA MET A 107 -0.94 7.37 31.82
C MET A 107 -1.51 6.19 32.61
N SER A 108 -0.72 5.69 33.55
CA SER A 108 -1.16 4.81 34.60
C SER A 108 -2.35 5.47 35.29
N ALA A 109 -3.55 4.94 35.07
CA ALA A 109 -4.69 5.26 35.89
C ALA A 109 -4.47 4.66 37.29
N SER A 110 -3.70 5.36 38.12
CA SER A 110 -3.65 5.14 39.56
C SER A 110 -4.68 6.05 40.22
N THR A 111 -5.77 5.41 40.66
CA THR A 111 -6.48 5.64 41.92
C THR A 111 -6.72 7.08 42.35
N ILE A 112 -7.99 7.51 42.32
CA ILE A 112 -8.75 7.93 43.51
C ILE A 112 -10.16 7.34 43.41
#